data_AF-A0A645HZT2-F1
#
_entry.id   AF-A0A645HZT2-F1
#
_cell.length_a   1.000
_cell.length_b   1.000
_cell.length_c   1.000
_cell.angle_alpha   90.00
_cell.angle_beta   90.00
_cell.angle_gamma   90.00
#
_symmetry.space_group_name_H-M   'P 1'
#
loop_
_entity.id
_entity.type
_entity.pdbx_description
1 polymer ?
#
loop_
_entity_poly.entity_id
_entity_poly.type
_entity_poly.pdbx_seq_one_letter_code
_entity_poly.pdbx_strand_id
1 'polypeptide(L)'
;MAAAADAETSFDEPVPVYLRDTSFAGAAKLGHGKGYLYPHDFPGHWVKQEYMPPSLKGRRYYTPSDQGQEAKIKENHERRDKLRNGEPLSQETNEDKRD
;
A
#
# COMPACT_ATOMS: atom_id res chain seq x y z
N MET A 1 -18.47 -9.26 4.98
CA MET A 1 -17.80 -8.31 4.07
C MET A 1 -17.43 -7.06 4.86
N ALA A 2 -16.22 -7.01 5.44
CA ALA A 2 -15.84 -5.91 6.35
C ALA A 2 -15.61 -4.58 5.63
N ALA A 3 -14.92 -4.59 4.47
CA ALA A 3 -14.64 -3.38 3.71
C ALA A 3 -15.92 -2.71 3.16
N ALA A 4 -16.88 -3.50 2.67
CA ALA A 4 -18.16 -2.98 2.17
C ALA A 4 -18.98 -2.32 3.29
N ALA A 5 -19.04 -2.95 4.46
CA ALA A 5 -19.73 -2.38 5.62
C ALA A 5 -19.09 -1.05 6.07
N ASP A 6 -17.75 -0.99 6.13
CA ASP A 6 -17.07 0.26 6.45
C ASP A 6 -17.31 1.32 5.35
N ALA A 7 -17.37 0.96 4.07
CA ALA A 7 -17.70 1.92 2.99
C ALA A 7 -19.12 2.49 3.08
N GLU A 8 -20.08 1.72 3.60
CA GLU A 8 -21.48 2.16 3.78
C GLU A 8 -21.70 3.00 5.04
N THR A 9 -20.85 2.82 6.06
CA THR A 9 -21.09 3.36 7.41
C THR A 9 -20.06 4.38 7.87
N SER A 10 -18.86 4.38 7.28
CA SER A 10 -17.82 5.34 7.61
C SER A 10 -18.11 6.72 7.03
N PHE A 11 -17.48 7.74 7.62
CA PHE A 11 -17.58 9.11 7.15
C PHE A 11 -17.01 9.22 5.73
N ASP A 12 -17.67 10.00 4.87
CA ASP A 12 -17.22 10.27 3.49
C ASP A 12 -15.98 11.19 3.51
N GLU A 13 -14.86 10.62 3.92
CA GLU A 13 -13.58 11.31 3.92
C GLU A 13 -13.03 11.40 2.49
N PRO A 14 -12.55 12.58 2.07
CA PRO A 14 -12.05 12.73 0.73
C PRO A 14 -10.79 11.90 0.53
N VAL A 15 -10.63 11.38 -0.69
CA VAL A 15 -9.41 10.69 -1.13
C VAL A 15 -8.18 11.55 -0.79
N PRO A 16 -7.10 10.97 -0.21
CA PRO A 16 -5.87 11.70 0.06
C PRO A 16 -5.34 12.41 -1.18
N VAL A 17 -4.86 13.65 -1.02
CA VAL A 17 -4.48 14.54 -2.15
C VAL A 17 -3.47 13.88 -3.10
N TYR A 18 -2.49 13.17 -2.56
CA TYR A 18 -1.47 12.46 -3.32
C TYR A 18 -1.99 11.22 -4.07
N LEU A 19 -3.24 10.79 -3.85
CA LEU A 19 -3.89 9.70 -4.61
C LEU A 19 -4.94 10.20 -5.60
N ARG A 20 -5.22 11.51 -5.63
CA ARG A 20 -6.22 12.07 -6.54
C ARG A 20 -5.68 12.15 -7.96
N ASP A 21 -6.59 12.02 -8.93
CA ASP A 21 -6.25 12.11 -10.35
C ASP A 21 -5.63 13.46 -10.71
N THR A 22 -4.60 13.39 -11.54
CA THR A 22 -3.80 14.51 -12.05
C THR A 22 -4.07 14.82 -13.52
N SER A 23 -4.92 14.03 -14.19
CA SER A 23 -5.05 14.01 -15.66
C SER A 23 -5.90 15.15 -16.22
N PHE A 24 -6.65 15.88 -15.39
CA PHE A 24 -7.57 16.92 -15.83
C PHE A 24 -7.00 18.34 -15.66
N ALA A 25 -7.50 19.27 -16.48
CA ALA A 25 -7.11 20.67 -16.44
C ALA A 25 -7.51 21.30 -15.09
N GLY A 26 -6.51 21.69 -14.29
CA GLY A 26 -6.72 22.29 -12.97
C GLY A 26 -6.29 21.40 -11.80
N ALA A 27 -5.98 20.13 -12.03
CA ALA A 27 -5.53 19.21 -10.98
C ALA A 27 -4.30 19.75 -10.22
N ALA A 28 -3.32 20.31 -10.93
CA ALA A 28 -2.13 20.94 -10.34
C ALA A 28 -2.47 22.17 -9.46
N LYS A 29 -3.47 22.99 -9.86
CA LYS A 29 -3.92 24.14 -9.07
C LYS A 29 -4.59 23.72 -7.76
N LEU A 30 -5.29 22.57 -7.79
CA LEU A 30 -5.91 21.95 -6.63
C LEU A 30 -4.90 21.10 -5.82
N GLY A 31 -3.65 21.02 -6.25
CA GLY A 31 -2.59 20.25 -5.60
C GLY A 31 -2.72 18.74 -5.72
N HIS A 32 -3.58 18.22 -6.61
CA HIS A 32 -3.77 16.78 -6.79
C HIS A 32 -2.46 16.09 -7.19
N GLY A 33 -2.24 14.88 -6.66
CA GLY A 33 -1.02 14.11 -6.87
C GLY A 33 0.23 14.68 -6.20
N LYS A 34 0.17 15.86 -5.57
CA LYS A 34 1.32 16.45 -4.88
C LYS A 34 1.73 15.55 -3.71
N GLY A 35 2.97 15.04 -3.77
CA GLY A 35 3.51 14.12 -2.77
C GLY A 35 3.18 12.65 -3.02
N TYR A 36 2.63 12.29 -4.19
CA TYR A 36 2.53 10.89 -4.61
C TYR A 36 3.92 10.28 -4.72
N LEU A 37 4.10 9.08 -4.15
CA LEU A 37 5.34 8.33 -4.25
C LEU A 37 5.10 7.15 -5.18
N TYR A 38 5.71 7.17 -6.36
CA TYR A 38 5.54 6.11 -7.34
C TYR A 38 6.26 4.84 -6.88
N PRO A 39 5.57 3.73 -6.52
CA PRO A 39 6.20 2.60 -5.84
C PRO A 39 7.33 1.92 -6.64
N HIS A 40 7.29 2.01 -7.98
CA HIS A 40 8.30 1.38 -8.83
C HIS A 40 9.65 2.09 -8.82
N ASP A 41 9.72 3.33 -8.32
CA ASP A 41 10.99 4.06 -8.15
C ASP A 41 11.72 3.66 -6.85
N PHE A 42 11.08 2.85 -5.99
CA PHE A 42 11.62 2.45 -4.69
C PHE A 42 12.11 0.99 -4.68
N PRO A 43 13.15 0.67 -3.88
CA PRO A 43 13.64 -0.69 -3.73
C PRO A 43 12.54 -1.69 -3.36
N GLY A 44 12.52 -2.84 -4.03
CA GLY A 44 11.48 -3.86 -3.84
C GLY A 44 10.10 -3.45 -4.33
N HIS A 45 10.02 -2.42 -5.20
CA HIS A 45 8.79 -1.87 -5.78
C HIS A 45 7.73 -1.50 -4.73
N TRP A 46 8.19 -0.97 -3.59
CA TRP A 46 7.32 -0.65 -2.46
C TRP A 46 7.79 0.62 -1.76
N VAL A 47 6.83 1.44 -1.33
CA VAL A 47 7.07 2.66 -0.58
C VAL A 47 6.09 2.78 0.58
N LYS A 48 6.58 3.30 1.71
CA LYS A 48 5.74 3.62 2.86
C LYS A 48 4.95 4.89 2.58
N GLN A 49 3.72 4.72 2.10
CA GLN A 49 2.73 5.78 1.91
C GLN A 49 1.41 5.35 2.54
N GLU A 50 0.67 6.32 3.11
CA GLU A 50 -0.67 6.07 3.65
C GLU A 50 -1.63 5.96 2.47
N TYR A 51 -2.42 4.89 2.39
CA TYR A 51 -3.39 4.71 1.29
C TYR A 51 -4.84 4.75 1.76
N MET A 52 -5.06 4.51 3.05
CA MET A 52 -6.38 4.59 3.66
C MET A 52 -6.68 6.04 4.07
N PRO A 53 -7.96 6.45 4.05
CA PRO A 53 -8.35 7.71 4.64
C PRO A 53 -8.08 7.67 6.17
N PRO A 54 -7.86 8.83 6.82
CA PRO A 54 -7.48 8.90 8.23
C PRO A 54 -8.36 8.08 9.18
N SER A 55 -9.67 8.07 8.98
CA SER A 55 -10.66 7.31 9.77
C SER A 55 -10.49 5.79 9.72
N LEU A 56 -9.91 5.27 8.63
CA LEU A 56 -9.72 3.83 8.41
C LEU A 56 -8.25 3.42 8.48
N LYS A 57 -7.38 4.32 8.94
CA LYS A 57 -5.95 4.07 9.07
C LYS A 57 -5.70 2.82 9.93
N GLY A 58 -4.91 1.90 9.40
CA GLY A 58 -4.55 0.65 10.08
C GLY A 58 -5.61 -0.45 10.03
N ARG A 59 -6.79 -0.22 9.43
CA ARG A 59 -7.75 -1.30 9.18
C ARG A 59 -7.16 -2.36 8.24
N ARG A 60 -7.37 -3.63 8.56
CA ARG A 60 -6.99 -4.78 7.73
C ARG A 60 -8.25 -5.58 7.38
N TYR A 61 -8.54 -5.69 6.09
CA TYR A 61 -9.70 -6.44 5.59
C TYR A 61 -9.34 -7.81 5.02
N TYR A 62 -8.07 -8.02 4.64
CA TYR A 62 -7.59 -9.26 4.07
C TYR A 62 -6.45 -9.84 4.91
N THR A 63 -6.66 -11.07 5.36
CA THR A 63 -5.69 -11.89 6.09
C THR A 63 -5.47 -13.16 5.27
N PRO A 64 -4.37 -13.24 4.51
CA PRO A 64 -4.08 -14.43 3.69
C PRO A 64 -3.88 -15.66 4.56
N SER A 65 -4.32 -16.82 4.08
CA SER A 65 -4.05 -18.11 4.72
C SER A 65 -2.64 -18.63 4.37
N ASP A 66 -2.26 -19.74 5.00
CA ASP A 66 -1.01 -20.45 4.72
C ASP A 66 -1.13 -21.47 3.57
N GLN A 67 -2.27 -21.52 2.88
CA GLN A 67 -2.56 -22.57 1.90
C GLN A 67 -2.26 -22.11 0.48
N GLY A 68 -1.53 -22.95 -0.27
CA GLY A 68 -1.28 -22.75 -1.70
C GLY A 68 -0.61 -21.41 -2.01
N GLN A 69 -1.20 -20.66 -2.95
CA GLN A 69 -0.64 -19.37 -3.40
C GLN A 69 -0.74 -18.27 -2.34
N GLU A 70 -1.65 -18.38 -1.37
CA GLU A 70 -1.80 -17.36 -0.33
C GLU A 70 -0.61 -17.31 0.63
N ALA A 71 0.14 -18.41 0.78
CA ALA A 71 1.34 -18.44 1.61
C ALA A 71 2.38 -17.39 1.16
N LYS A 72 2.59 -17.25 -0.16
CA LYS A 72 3.50 -16.24 -0.72
C LYS A 72 2.95 -14.83 -0.58
N ILE A 73 1.62 -14.67 -0.58
CA ILE A 73 0.98 -13.37 -0.33
C ILE A 73 1.17 -12.96 1.13
N LYS A 74 1.02 -13.91 2.07
CA LYS A 74 1.28 -13.72 3.49
C LYS A 74 2.72 -13.29 3.75
N GLU A 75 3.70 -14.00 3.20
CA GLU A 75 5.11 -13.64 3.29
C GLU A 75 5.38 -12.20 2.82
N ASN A 76 4.80 -11.82 1.67
CA ASN A 76 4.92 -10.45 1.15
C ASN A 76 4.24 -9.41 2.06
N HIS A 77 3.10 -9.74 2.67
CA HIS A 77 2.44 -8.87 3.64
C HIS A 77 3.32 -8.67 4.88
N GLU A 78 3.89 -9.73 5.43
CA GLU A 78 4.78 -9.66 6.59
C GLU A 78 6.05 -8.86 6.29
N ARG A 79 6.67 -9.07 5.13
CA ARG A 79 7.81 -8.27 4.66
C ARG A 79 7.48 -6.79 4.58
N ARG A 80 6.31 -6.43 4.06
CA ARG A 80 5.85 -5.03 3.98
C ARG A 80 5.49 -4.46 5.34
N ASP A 81 4.97 -5.27 6.26
CA ASP A 81 4.67 -4.84 7.63
C ASP A 81 5.95 -4.49 8.40
N LYS A 82 7.01 -5.29 8.26
CA LYS A 82 8.36 -4.98 8.80
C LYS A 82 8.91 -3.66 8.24
N LEU A 83 8.85 -3.49 6.92
CA LEU A 83 9.24 -2.25 6.24
C LEU A 83 8.47 -1.03 6.76
N ARG A 84 7.16 -1.17 6.98
CA ARG A 84 6.32 -0.11 7.53
C ARG A 84 6.74 0.26 8.96
N ASN A 85 7.20 -0.71 9.74
CA ASN A 85 7.67 -0.51 11.12
C ASN A 85 9.11 0.04 11.20
N GLY A 86 9.79 0.22 10.05
CA GLY A 86 11.14 0.77 9.99
C GLY A 86 12.24 -0.30 10.07
N GLU A 87 11.88 -1.58 9.96
CA GLU A 87 12.87 -2.65 9.88
C GLU A 87 13.49 -2.67 8.46
N PRO A 88 14.82 -2.79 8.35
CA PRO A 88 15.49 -2.88 7.06
C PRO A 88 15.11 -4.17 6.33
N LEU A 89 15.07 -4.12 5.00
CA LEU A 89 15.02 -5.33 4.19
C LEU A 89 16.28 -6.16 4.48
N SER A 90 16.10 -7.38 4.96
CA SER A 90 17.19 -8.37 4.93
C SER A 90 17.63 -8.50 3.48
N GLN A 91 18.93 -8.31 3.24
CA GLN A 91 19.49 -8.45 1.89
C GLN A 91 19.09 -9.82 1.34
N GLU A 92 18.40 -9.84 0.20
CA GLU A 92 18.16 -11.08 -0.52
C GLU A 92 19.53 -11.71 -0.80
N THR A 93 19.78 -12.89 -0.23
CA THR A 93 20.93 -13.69 -0.58
C THR A 93 20.82 -14.01 -2.06
N ASN A 94 21.71 -13.41 -2.87
CA ASN A 94 21.88 -13.74 -4.28
C ASN A 94 22.34 -15.20 -4.40
N GLU A 95 21.41 -16.16 -4.33
CA GLU A 95 21.69 -17.59 -4.51
C GLU A 95 20.75 -18.27 -5.52
N ASP A 96 20.07 -17.52 -6.39
CA ASP A 96 19.26 -18.12 -7.45
C ASP A 96 19.59 -17.55 -8.85
N LYS A 97 20.90 -17.61 -9.17
CA LYS A 97 21.43 -17.46 -10.54
C LYS A 97 22.40 -18.59 -10.88
N ARG A 98 21.95 -19.83 -10.73
CA ARG A 98 22.51 -21.08 -11.30
C ARG A 98 21.28 -22.01 -11.36
N ASP A 99 20.70 -22.36 -12.50
CA ASP A 99 21.26 -22.99 -13.70
C ASP A 99 20.52 -22.62 -14.99
#